data_AF-A0A1S8LPF9-F1
#
_entry.id   AF-A0A1S8LPF9-F1
#
_cell.length_a   1.000
_cell.length_b   1.000
_cell.length_c   1.000
_cell.angle_alpha   90.00
_cell.angle_beta   90.00
_cell.angle_gamma   90.00
#
_symmetry.space_group_name_H-M   'P 1'
#
loop_
_entity.id
_entity.type
_entity.pdbx_description
1 polymer ?
#
loop_
_entity_poly.entity_id
_entity_poly.type
_entity_poly.pdbx_seq_one_letter_code
_entity_poly.pdbx_strand_id
1 'polypeptide(L)'
;MLTKIKQLKPNWITILIGWKGPGKYSRQLTPKNIIEFATELVTNEDNQPESVWILAGTSENDVTEVENLVKQLAQCETVDRGTELRKWRVILVEDALNNLSDDPLYGLIGLTEVWGNFDYPTDSPHFVQGVNNSLSPQEYYTQDNYNHIIKLHREWIENEFKILRSI
;
A
#
# COMPACT_ATOMS: atom_id res chain seq x y z
N MET A 1 8.18 5.11 -1.91
CA MET A 1 6.93 4.72 -1.24
C MET A 1 6.29 5.86 -0.44
N LEU A 2 6.99 6.51 0.49
CA LEU A 2 6.42 7.59 1.32
C LEU A 2 5.71 8.72 0.52
N THR A 3 6.28 9.15 -0.61
CA THR A 3 5.69 10.19 -1.45
C THR A 3 4.33 9.78 -2.05
N LYS A 4 4.16 8.51 -2.44
CA LYS A 4 2.89 8.01 -2.98
C LYS A 4 1.84 7.93 -1.86
N ILE A 5 2.20 7.42 -0.69
CA ILE A 5 1.25 7.28 0.44
C ILE A 5 0.76 8.64 0.97
N LYS A 6 1.60 9.68 0.91
CA LYS A 6 1.20 11.06 1.26
C LYS A 6 0.00 11.58 0.45
N GLN A 7 -0.19 11.10 -0.78
CA GLN A 7 -1.37 11.46 -1.60
C GLN A 7 -2.69 10.91 -1.04
N LEU A 8 -2.62 10.00 -0.07
CA LEU A 8 -3.75 9.35 0.60
C LEU A 8 -3.86 9.75 2.08
N LYS A 9 -3.22 10.87 2.48
CA LYS A 9 -3.27 11.42 3.85
C LYS A 9 -2.98 10.32 4.91
N PRO A 10 -1.73 9.84 4.99
CA PRO A 10 -1.37 8.78 5.91
C PRO A 10 -1.47 9.29 7.35
N ASN A 11 -1.87 8.40 8.23
CA ASN A 11 -1.85 8.54 9.68
C ASN A 11 -0.84 7.54 10.29
N TRP A 12 -0.68 7.53 11.60
CA TRP A 12 0.30 6.66 12.26
C TRP A 12 0.00 5.18 12.09
N ILE A 13 -1.28 4.78 11.97
CA ILE A 13 -1.64 3.41 11.60
C ILE A 13 -1.15 3.08 10.18
N THR A 14 -1.30 3.98 9.20
CA THR A 14 -0.73 3.79 7.85
C THR A 14 0.77 3.61 7.91
N ILE A 15 1.47 4.46 8.66
CA ILE A 15 2.93 4.40 8.82
C ILE A 15 3.35 3.08 9.46
N LEU A 16 2.65 2.64 10.52
CA LEU A 16 2.92 1.37 11.18
C LEU A 16 2.73 0.16 10.24
N ILE A 17 1.69 0.17 9.39
CA ILE A 17 1.48 -0.90 8.40
C ILE A 17 2.64 -0.94 7.40
N GLY A 18 3.07 0.21 6.89
CA GLY A 18 4.23 0.31 5.99
C GLY A 18 5.53 -0.16 6.64
N TRP A 19 5.73 0.19 7.91
CA TRP A 19 6.86 -0.26 8.72
C TRP A 19 6.87 -1.77 8.93
N LYS A 20 5.72 -2.37 9.22
CA LYS A 20 5.62 -3.81 9.50
C LYS A 20 5.63 -4.67 8.24
N GLY A 21 5.21 -4.11 7.12
CA GLY A 21 4.94 -4.86 5.89
C GLY A 21 3.43 -4.98 5.67
N PRO A 22 2.87 -4.33 4.64
CA PRO A 22 1.46 -4.46 4.31
C PRO A 22 1.14 -5.87 3.78
N GLY A 23 0.17 -6.57 4.37
CA GLY A 23 -0.12 -7.95 3.99
C GLY A 23 1.08 -8.86 4.23
N LYS A 24 1.54 -9.58 3.20
CA LYS A 24 2.73 -10.45 3.24
C LYS A 24 4.01 -9.78 2.71
N TYR A 25 3.95 -8.49 2.36
CA TYR A 25 5.13 -7.76 1.88
C TYR A 25 6.14 -7.53 3.01
N SER A 26 7.41 -7.37 2.62
CA SER A 26 8.43 -6.82 3.50
C SER A 26 8.15 -5.34 3.82
N ARG A 27 8.95 -4.76 4.73
CA ARG A 27 8.83 -3.36 5.12
C ARG A 27 8.91 -2.44 3.90
N GLN A 28 7.96 -1.52 3.79
CA GLN A 28 7.87 -0.54 2.70
C GLN A 28 8.37 0.85 3.11
N LEU A 29 8.57 1.06 4.42
CA LEU A 29 9.12 2.28 4.99
C LEU A 29 10.41 1.98 5.76
N THR A 30 11.38 2.87 5.62
CA THR A 30 12.61 2.88 6.41
C THR A 30 12.45 3.79 7.63
N PRO A 31 13.34 3.70 8.65
CA PRO A 31 13.34 4.65 9.76
C PRO A 31 13.43 6.09 9.28
N LYS A 32 14.28 6.36 8.27
CA LYS A 32 14.38 7.66 7.61
C LYS A 32 13.03 8.18 7.11
N ASN A 33 12.25 7.35 6.41
CA ASN A 33 10.93 7.78 5.92
C ASN A 33 9.96 8.13 7.06
N ILE A 34 10.03 7.40 8.17
CA ILE A 34 9.17 7.63 9.34
C ILE A 34 9.56 8.95 10.03
N ILE A 35 10.86 9.18 10.21
CA ILE A 35 11.39 10.42 10.80
C ILE A 35 11.05 11.60 9.89
N GLU A 36 11.25 11.49 8.56
CA GLU A 36 10.86 12.51 7.59
C GLU A 36 9.37 12.87 7.72
N PHE A 37 8.50 11.87 7.89
CA PHE A 37 7.07 12.12 8.11
C PHE A 37 6.80 12.86 9.44
N ALA A 38 7.44 12.45 10.54
CA ALA A 38 7.32 13.14 11.82
C ALA A 38 7.81 14.59 11.76
N THR A 39 8.97 14.82 11.13
CA THR A 39 9.58 16.14 10.95
C THR A 39 8.68 17.08 10.16
N GLU A 40 8.03 16.60 9.10
CA GLU A 40 7.07 17.40 8.35
C GLU A 40 5.84 17.78 9.18
N LEU A 41 5.32 16.87 10.02
CA LEU A 41 4.17 17.18 10.88
C LEU A 41 4.49 18.30 11.88
N VAL A 42 5.64 18.21 12.56
CA VAL A 42 6.04 19.23 13.55
C VAL A 42 6.49 20.55 12.92
N THR A 43 6.88 20.54 11.64
CA THR A 43 7.20 21.77 10.89
C THR A 43 5.94 22.52 10.48
N ASN A 44 4.84 21.78 10.23
CA ASN A 44 3.59 22.37 9.75
C ASN A 44 2.61 22.73 10.87
N GLU A 45 2.69 22.06 12.02
CA GLU A 45 1.77 22.24 13.14
C GLU A 45 2.51 22.20 14.49
N ASP A 46 2.40 23.27 15.27
CA ASP A 46 3.08 23.36 16.58
C ASP A 46 2.43 22.49 17.67
N ASN A 47 1.17 22.06 17.49
CA ASN A 47 0.39 21.33 18.50
C ASN A 47 0.47 19.79 18.36
N GLN A 48 1.60 19.29 17.85
CA GLN A 48 1.82 17.84 17.75
C GLN A 48 2.09 17.22 19.13
N PRO A 49 1.69 15.96 19.37
CA PRO A 49 2.04 15.23 20.59
C PRO A 49 3.56 15.16 20.80
N GLU A 50 4.01 15.15 22.05
CA GLU A 50 5.44 15.07 22.41
C GLU A 50 6.17 13.89 21.73
N SER A 51 5.52 12.74 21.60
CA SER A 51 6.07 11.57 20.91
C SER A 51 6.38 11.81 19.44
N VAL A 52 5.68 12.72 18.75
CA VAL A 52 5.99 13.10 17.37
C VAL A 52 7.26 13.95 17.33
N TRP A 53 7.42 14.88 18.28
CA TRP A 53 8.64 15.68 18.41
C TRP A 53 9.87 14.83 18.73
N ILE A 54 9.74 13.88 19.66
CA ILE A 54 10.79 12.92 19.98
C ILE A 54 11.16 12.11 18.73
N LEU A 55 10.16 11.61 18.00
CA LEU A 55 10.39 10.84 16.78
C LEU A 55 11.10 11.66 15.69
N ALA A 56 10.73 12.93 15.49
CA ALA A 56 11.38 13.82 14.54
C ALA A 56 12.87 14.08 14.88
N GLY A 57 13.21 14.08 16.17
CA GLY A 57 14.59 14.23 16.66
C GLY A 57 15.38 12.93 16.79
N THR A 58 14.76 11.78 16.52
CA THR A 58 15.37 10.46 16.69
C THR A 58 16.37 10.15 15.57
N SER A 59 17.45 9.43 15.89
CA SER A 59 18.41 8.95 14.89
C SER A 59 17.83 7.79 14.08
N GLU A 60 18.02 7.78 12.77
CA GLU A 60 17.59 6.67 11.90
C GLU A 60 18.23 5.31 12.24
N ASN A 61 19.36 5.34 12.97
CA ASN A 61 20.04 4.15 13.47
C ASN A 61 19.38 3.56 14.72
N ASP A 62 18.56 4.33 15.44
CA ASP A 62 17.81 3.84 16.60
C ASP A 62 16.48 3.23 16.17
N VAL A 63 16.59 2.11 15.47
CA VAL A 63 15.44 1.40 14.89
C VAL A 63 14.43 0.97 15.95
N THR A 64 14.89 0.61 17.15
CA THR A 64 14.04 0.18 18.26
C THR A 64 13.18 1.33 18.75
N GLU A 65 13.78 2.50 18.97
CA GLU A 65 13.06 3.69 19.42
C GLU A 65 12.04 4.16 18.39
N VAL A 66 12.44 4.23 17.12
CA VAL A 66 11.52 4.55 16.01
C VAL A 66 10.32 3.60 15.99
N GLU A 67 10.56 2.29 16.14
CA GLU A 67 9.48 1.31 16.17
C GLU A 67 8.54 1.50 17.39
N ASN A 68 9.08 1.79 18.56
CA ASN A 68 8.29 1.98 19.78
C ASN A 68 7.41 3.23 19.69
N LEU A 69 7.97 4.35 19.24
CA LEU A 69 7.24 5.62 19.07
C LEU A 69 6.13 5.49 18.04
N VAL A 70 6.38 4.86 16.89
CA VAL A 70 5.34 4.65 15.86
C VAL A 70 4.22 3.74 16.39
N LYS A 71 4.54 2.69 17.14
CA LYS A 71 3.51 1.84 17.76
C LYS A 71 2.66 2.62 18.75
N GLN A 72 3.28 3.42 19.61
CA GLN A 72 2.58 4.26 20.58
C GLN A 72 1.64 5.24 19.87
N LEU A 73 2.14 5.95 18.87
CA LEU A 73 1.37 6.91 18.09
C LEU A 73 0.18 6.25 17.40
N ALA A 74 0.38 5.09 16.76
CA ALA A 74 -0.68 4.34 16.10
C ALA A 74 -1.74 3.80 17.07
N GLN A 75 -1.38 3.50 18.32
CA GLN A 75 -2.33 3.04 19.34
C GLN A 75 -3.29 4.14 19.82
N CYS A 76 -2.89 5.41 19.67
CA CYS A 76 -3.74 6.55 20.02
C CYS A 76 -4.76 6.90 18.92
N GLU A 77 -4.64 6.32 17.73
CA GLU A 77 -5.55 6.57 16.62
C GLU A 77 -6.76 5.65 16.67
N THR A 78 -7.93 6.20 16.37
CA THR A 78 -9.21 5.47 16.34
C THR A 78 -9.65 5.09 14.93
N VAL A 79 -8.79 5.36 13.93
CA VAL A 79 -9.10 5.13 12.51
C VAL A 79 -9.09 3.64 12.19
N ASP A 80 -9.95 3.23 11.26
CA ASP A 80 -10.06 1.84 10.82
C ASP A 80 -8.77 1.36 10.14
N ARG A 81 -8.13 0.35 10.75
CA ARG A 81 -6.92 -0.30 10.22
C ARG A 81 -7.14 -0.91 8.84
N GLY A 82 -8.36 -1.38 8.54
CA GLY A 82 -8.71 -1.91 7.22
C GLY A 82 -8.52 -0.87 6.12
N THR A 83 -9.06 0.33 6.33
CA THR A 83 -8.91 1.49 5.44
C THR A 83 -7.45 1.86 5.23
N GLU A 84 -6.63 1.85 6.28
CA GLU A 84 -5.20 2.15 6.16
C GLU A 84 -4.41 1.07 5.41
N LEU A 85 -4.82 -0.20 5.52
CA LEU A 85 -4.27 -1.28 4.69
C LEU A 85 -4.65 -1.11 3.22
N ARG A 86 -5.87 -0.64 2.92
CA ARG A 86 -6.31 -0.36 1.54
C ARG A 86 -5.44 0.70 0.86
N LYS A 87 -4.99 1.73 1.60
CA LYS A 87 -4.04 2.74 1.08
C LYS A 87 -2.72 2.12 0.63
N TRP A 88 -2.19 1.15 1.38
CA TRP A 88 -0.99 0.43 0.96
C TRP A 88 -1.25 -0.49 -0.23
N ARG A 89 -2.38 -1.17 -0.22
CA ARG A 89 -2.77 -2.09 -1.29
C ARG A 89 -2.87 -1.38 -2.64
N VAL A 90 -3.56 -0.24 -2.71
CA VAL A 90 -3.69 0.50 -3.97
C VAL A 90 -2.34 0.98 -4.50
N ILE A 91 -1.44 1.43 -3.62
CA ILE A 91 -0.10 1.88 -4.01
C ILE A 91 0.77 0.72 -4.50
N LEU A 92 0.73 -0.42 -3.82
CA LEU A 92 1.51 -1.59 -4.18
C LEU A 92 1.01 -2.25 -5.47
N VAL A 93 -0.31 -2.27 -5.69
CA VAL A 93 -0.90 -2.72 -6.95
C VAL A 93 -0.53 -1.77 -8.09
N GLU A 94 -0.65 -0.46 -7.88
CA GLU A 94 -0.22 0.54 -8.87
C GLU A 94 1.26 0.40 -9.22
N ASP A 95 2.12 0.25 -8.21
CA ASP A 95 3.56 0.07 -8.42
C ASP A 95 3.86 -1.21 -9.20
N ALA A 96 3.18 -2.31 -8.86
CA ALA A 96 3.32 -3.56 -9.60
C ALA A 96 2.87 -3.41 -11.06
N LEU A 97 1.70 -2.82 -11.33
CA LEU A 97 1.20 -2.63 -12.70
C LEU A 97 2.16 -1.83 -13.58
N ASN A 98 2.87 -0.85 -13.03
CA ASN A 98 3.84 -0.05 -13.78
C ASN A 98 5.15 -0.80 -14.08
N ASN A 99 5.37 -1.95 -13.44
CA ASN A 99 6.58 -2.76 -13.57
C ASN A 99 6.28 -4.20 -14.07
N LEU A 100 5.05 -4.48 -14.50
CA LEU A 100 4.69 -5.79 -15.04
C LEU A 100 5.42 -6.08 -16.35
N SER A 101 5.63 -7.37 -16.62
CA SER A 101 6.10 -7.82 -17.93
C SER A 101 5.08 -7.49 -19.02
N ASP A 102 5.55 -7.10 -20.21
CA ASP A 102 4.70 -6.95 -21.38
C ASP A 102 4.22 -8.32 -21.93
N ASP A 103 4.87 -9.42 -21.54
CA ASP A 103 4.42 -10.77 -21.86
C ASP A 103 3.17 -11.13 -21.03
N PRO A 104 2.03 -11.50 -21.66
CA PRO A 104 0.78 -11.81 -20.97
C PRO A 104 0.88 -12.89 -19.89
N LEU A 105 1.68 -13.93 -20.09
CA LEU A 105 1.82 -15.02 -19.13
C LEU A 105 2.53 -14.51 -17.88
N TYR A 106 3.70 -13.91 -18.05
CA TYR A 106 4.49 -13.40 -16.93
C TYR A 106 3.82 -12.20 -16.24
N GLY A 107 3.17 -11.32 -17.01
CA GLY A 107 2.41 -10.19 -16.47
C GLY A 107 1.25 -10.64 -15.58
N LEU A 108 0.45 -11.62 -16.02
CA LEU A 108 -0.68 -12.12 -15.22
C LEU A 108 -0.24 -12.97 -14.02
N ILE A 109 0.88 -13.70 -14.11
CA ILE A 109 1.47 -14.38 -12.95
C ILE A 109 1.91 -13.35 -11.91
N GLY A 110 2.66 -12.32 -12.31
CA GLY A 110 3.10 -11.27 -11.39
C GLY A 110 1.93 -10.55 -10.72
N LEU A 111 0.85 -10.29 -11.46
CA LEU A 111 -0.35 -9.70 -10.90
C LEU A 111 -1.05 -10.64 -9.89
N THR A 112 -1.08 -11.93 -10.16
CA THR A 112 -1.62 -12.95 -9.24
C THR A 112 -0.81 -12.97 -7.93
N GLU A 113 0.51 -12.90 -8.00
CA GLU A 113 1.39 -12.85 -6.82
C GLU A 113 1.14 -11.61 -5.96
N VAL A 114 0.95 -10.45 -6.59
CA VAL A 114 0.63 -9.20 -5.89
C VAL A 114 -0.67 -9.34 -5.08
N TRP A 115 -1.72 -9.90 -5.67
CA TRP A 115 -2.98 -10.11 -4.95
C TRP A 115 -2.89 -11.23 -3.91
N GLY A 116 -2.07 -12.26 -4.15
CA GLY A 116 -1.77 -13.31 -3.17
C GLY A 116 -1.09 -12.79 -1.90
N ASN A 117 -0.33 -11.70 -1.98
CA ASN A 117 0.23 -11.01 -0.82
C ASN A 117 -0.82 -10.31 0.06
N PHE A 118 -2.04 -10.11 -0.46
CA PHE A 118 -3.18 -9.55 0.26
C PHE A 118 -4.32 -10.55 0.47
N ASP A 119 -4.06 -11.85 0.24
CA ASP A 119 -5.05 -12.93 0.41
C ASP A 119 -6.32 -12.78 -0.46
N TYR A 120 -6.18 -12.19 -1.65
CA TYR A 120 -7.29 -12.03 -2.63
C TYR A 120 -8.56 -11.43 -2.02
N PRO A 121 -8.50 -10.16 -1.57
CA PRO A 121 -9.64 -9.53 -0.92
C PRO A 121 -10.80 -9.39 -1.89
N THR A 122 -12.04 -9.45 -1.38
CA THR A 122 -13.26 -9.50 -2.20
C THR A 122 -13.53 -8.26 -3.04
N ASP A 123 -12.88 -7.14 -2.70
CA ASP A 123 -12.95 -5.87 -3.43
C ASP A 123 -11.84 -5.74 -4.50
N SER A 124 -11.06 -6.79 -4.74
CA SER A 124 -10.08 -6.86 -5.83
C SER A 124 -10.75 -7.04 -7.21
N PRO A 125 -10.25 -6.40 -8.27
CA PRO A 125 -10.67 -6.66 -9.66
C PRO A 125 -10.04 -7.95 -10.22
N HIS A 126 -9.18 -8.64 -9.46
CA HIS A 126 -8.49 -9.83 -9.91
C HIS A 126 -9.44 -11.02 -10.04
N PHE A 127 -9.32 -11.74 -11.15
CA PHE A 127 -9.96 -13.04 -11.33
C PHE A 127 -8.92 -14.02 -11.86
N VAL A 128 -9.03 -15.27 -11.42
CA VAL A 128 -8.12 -16.34 -11.82
C VAL A 128 -8.83 -17.21 -12.85
N GLN A 129 -8.08 -17.68 -13.84
CA GLN A 129 -8.57 -18.65 -14.82
C GLN A 129 -9.27 -19.84 -14.14
N GLY A 130 -10.48 -20.19 -14.60
CA GLY A 130 -11.23 -21.34 -14.08
C GLY A 130 -11.91 -21.11 -12.72
N VAL A 131 -11.72 -19.94 -12.09
CA VAL A 131 -12.42 -19.55 -10.86
C VAL A 131 -13.60 -18.67 -11.23
N ASN A 132 -14.81 -19.23 -11.14
CA ASN A 132 -16.06 -18.56 -11.54
C ASN A 132 -16.09 -18.09 -13.02
N ASN A 133 -15.25 -18.66 -13.88
CA ASN A 133 -15.23 -18.43 -15.32
C ASN A 133 -14.82 -19.72 -16.05
N SER A 134 -15.10 -19.80 -17.35
CA SER A 134 -14.80 -20.94 -18.22
C SER A 134 -13.61 -20.71 -19.15
N LEU A 135 -12.72 -19.77 -18.83
CA LEU A 135 -11.58 -19.44 -19.70
C LEU A 135 -10.57 -20.59 -19.71
N SER A 136 -10.17 -21.01 -20.91
CA SER A 136 -9.02 -21.87 -21.10
C SER A 136 -7.71 -21.09 -20.93
N PRO A 137 -6.55 -21.75 -20.75
CA PRO A 137 -5.27 -21.05 -20.64
C PRO A 137 -4.96 -20.25 -21.91
N GLN A 138 -5.35 -20.79 -23.07
CA GLN A 138 -5.12 -20.16 -24.38
C GLN A 138 -5.92 -18.87 -24.55
N GLU A 139 -7.09 -18.78 -23.92
CA GLU A 139 -7.92 -17.56 -23.91
C GLU A 139 -7.43 -16.57 -22.85
N TYR A 140 -7.03 -17.06 -21.67
CA TYR A 140 -6.63 -16.24 -20.54
C TYR A 140 -5.30 -15.50 -20.78
N TYR A 141 -4.30 -16.16 -21.37
CA TYR A 141 -2.98 -15.58 -21.61
C TYR A 141 -2.85 -14.89 -22.98
N THR A 142 -3.95 -14.44 -23.57
CA THR A 142 -3.92 -13.62 -24.79
C THR A 142 -3.52 -12.18 -24.48
N GLN A 143 -2.93 -11.49 -25.46
CA GLN A 143 -2.63 -10.06 -25.34
C GLN A 143 -3.89 -9.22 -25.08
N ASP A 144 -4.99 -9.55 -25.76
CA ASP A 144 -6.25 -8.81 -25.62
C ASP A 144 -6.83 -8.97 -24.21
N ASN A 145 -6.85 -10.18 -23.66
CA ASN A 145 -7.30 -10.40 -22.29
C ASN A 145 -6.36 -9.76 -21.27
N TYR A 146 -5.04 -9.80 -21.50
CA TYR A 146 -4.08 -9.11 -20.66
C TYR A 146 -4.36 -7.60 -20.62
N ASN A 147 -4.48 -6.95 -21.78
CA ASN A 147 -4.81 -5.53 -21.88
C ASN A 147 -6.14 -5.19 -21.17
N HIS A 148 -7.13 -6.07 -21.31
CA HIS A 148 -8.42 -5.93 -20.62
C HIS A 148 -8.28 -5.99 -19.09
N ILE A 149 -7.57 -6.98 -18.56
CA ILE A 149 -7.31 -7.12 -17.12
C ILE A 149 -6.56 -5.90 -16.58
N ILE A 150 -5.52 -5.44 -17.29
CA ILE A 150 -4.76 -4.23 -16.89
C ILE A 150 -5.67 -3.00 -16.85
N LYS A 151 -6.57 -2.86 -17.84
CA LYS A 151 -7.55 -1.77 -17.85
C LYS A 151 -8.46 -1.82 -16.61
N LEU A 152 -9.02 -2.98 -16.27
CA LEU A 152 -9.86 -3.14 -15.06
C LEU A 152 -9.10 -2.75 -13.79
N HIS A 153 -7.82 -3.11 -13.69
CA HIS A 153 -7.01 -2.76 -12.53
C HIS A 153 -6.71 -1.25 -12.46
N ARG A 154 -6.46 -0.59 -13.60
CA ARG A 154 -6.29 0.87 -13.64
C ARG A 154 -7.58 1.59 -13.23
N GLU A 155 -8.74 1.15 -13.73
CA GLU A 155 -10.04 1.70 -13.32
C GLU A 155 -10.30 1.50 -11.82
N TRP A 156 -9.98 0.33 -11.28
CA TRP A 156 -10.06 0.06 -9.84
C TRP A 156 -9.15 0.99 -9.03
N ILE A 157 -7.88 1.15 -9.43
CA ILE A 157 -6.93 2.06 -8.77
C ILE A 157 -7.49 3.48 -8.72
N GLU A 158 -7.97 4.01 -9.85
CA GLU A 158 -8.50 5.37 -9.93
C GLU A 158 -9.70 5.57 -8.99
N ASN A 159 -10.60 4.59 -8.92
CA ASN A 159 -11.76 4.63 -8.02
C ASN A 159 -11.34 4.51 -6.57
N GLU A 160 -10.40 3.61 -6.26
CA GLU A 160 -9.88 3.40 -4.91
C GLU A 160 -9.16 4.66 -4.39
N PHE A 161 -8.35 5.33 -5.23
CA PHE A 161 -7.76 6.63 -4.88
C PHE A 161 -8.81 7.70 -4.60
N LYS A 162 -9.88 7.79 -5.39
CA LYS A 162 -10.96 8.76 -5.17
C LYS A 162 -11.64 8.52 -3.82
N ILE A 163 -11.96 7.27 -3.49
CA ILE A 163 -12.58 6.88 -2.22
C ILE A 163 -11.62 7.22 -1.05
N LEU A 164 -10.38 6.75 -1.11
CA LEU A 164 -9.43 6.87 0.00
C LEU A 164 -8.95 8.30 0.26
N ARG A 165 -9.03 9.21 -0.74
CA ARG A 165 -8.74 10.64 -0.56
C ARG A 165 -9.87 11.42 0.11
N SER A 166 -11.10 10.90 -0.01
CA SER A 166 -12.32 11.50 0.55
C SER A 166 -12.56 11.15 2.01
N ILE A 167 -11.82 10.16 2.52
CA ILE A 167 -11.76 9.75 3.93
C ILE A 167 -10.59 10.51 4.58
#